data_AF-A0A9N8VAZ4-F1
#
_entry.id   AF-A0A9N8VAZ4-F1
#
_cell.length_a   1.000
_cell.length_b   1.000
_cell.length_c   1.000
_cell.angle_alpha   90.00
_cell.angle_beta   90.00
_cell.angle_gamma   90.00
#
_symmetry.space_group_name_H-M   'P 1'
#
loop_
_entity.id
_entity.type
_entity.pdbx_description
1 polymer ?
#
loop_
_entity_poly.entity_id
_entity_poly.type
_entity_poly.pdbx_seq_one_letter_code
_entity_poly.pdbx_strand_id
1 'polypeptide(L)'
;MSNSDNENIAWNFGSERNNGPLNQREPLDLDPLKCILDGAQKLVFLPADWLHIICTFLTHIYALRVSENITFKEILQNVQMNYGIVINPNRITYENQVNDMITLIDEEDWRSAVWEAKRAKNFMIRMFFS
;
A
#
# COMPACT_ATOMS: atom_id res chain seq x y z
N MET A 1 -24.50 -16.88 45.90
CA MET A 1 -24.48 -16.19 47.20
C MET A 1 -23.29 -16.74 47.94
N SER A 2 -22.16 -16.06 47.81
CA SER A 2 -21.67 -14.95 48.66
C SER A 2 -20.60 -15.54 49.58
N ASN A 3 -19.34 -15.19 49.32
CA ASN A 3 -18.54 -14.22 50.08
C ASN A 3 -18.30 -14.76 51.51
N SER A 4 -17.09 -14.78 52.03
CA SER A 4 -16.18 -13.64 52.24
C SER A 4 -15.00 -14.22 53.04
N ASP A 5 -13.75 -14.10 52.61
CA ASP A 5 -12.88 -12.92 52.73
C ASP A 5 -11.90 -13.05 53.89
N ASN A 6 -10.77 -12.37 53.69
CA ASN A 6 -9.79 -11.83 54.64
C ASN A 6 -8.69 -12.76 55.15
N GLU A 7 -7.42 -12.36 55.19
CA GLU A 7 -6.66 -11.14 54.82
C GLU A 7 -5.18 -11.48 55.14
N ASN A 8 -4.21 -11.00 54.35
CA ASN A 8 -2.98 -10.31 54.83
C ASN A 8 -1.79 -10.33 53.84
N ILE A 9 -1.55 -9.15 53.25
CA ILE A 9 -0.32 -8.33 53.18
C ILE A 9 1.06 -9.02 53.29
N ALA A 10 1.91 -8.81 52.26
CA ALA A 10 3.24 -8.16 52.32
C ALA A 10 4.21 -8.73 51.25
N TRP A 11 4.82 -7.87 50.43
CA TRP A 11 6.10 -8.21 49.78
C TRP A 11 7.06 -7.02 49.83
N ASN A 12 8.11 -7.21 50.64
CA ASN A 12 9.34 -6.43 50.71
C ASN A 12 10.11 -6.51 49.41
N PHE A 13 10.67 -5.40 48.91
CA PHE A 13 11.91 -5.46 48.12
C PHE A 13 12.82 -4.27 48.43
N GLY A 14 13.92 -4.57 49.11
CA GLY A 14 15.09 -3.71 49.24
C GLY A 14 16.13 -4.01 48.16
N SER A 15 16.78 -2.93 47.74
CA SER A 15 17.82 -2.74 46.71
C SER A 15 19.08 -3.61 46.80
N GLU A 16 19.66 -3.99 45.65
CA GLU A 16 21.12 -4.06 45.44
C GLU A 16 21.50 -3.81 43.96
N ARG A 17 22.48 -2.91 43.75
CA ARG A 17 23.09 -2.53 42.46
C ARG A 17 24.18 -3.55 42.09
N ASN A 18 24.46 -3.77 40.80
CA ASN A 18 25.84 -3.86 40.26
C ASN A 18 25.91 -3.92 38.71
N ASN A 19 26.59 -2.91 38.14
CA ASN A 19 27.62 -2.90 37.08
C ASN A 19 27.36 -3.39 35.62
N GLY A 20 27.43 -2.43 34.67
CA GLY A 20 28.22 -2.54 33.43
C GLY A 20 27.50 -2.93 32.12
N PRO A 21 27.68 -2.19 30.99
CA PRO A 21 26.93 -2.41 29.75
C PRO A 21 27.72 -3.27 28.74
N LEU A 22 27.16 -4.37 28.26
CA LEU A 22 27.67 -5.05 27.07
C LEU A 22 26.53 -5.58 26.19
N ASN A 23 26.63 -5.15 24.94
CA ASN A 23 26.20 -5.80 23.71
C ASN A 23 24.86 -5.39 23.07
N GLN A 24 25.06 -4.64 21.97
CA GLN A 24 24.44 -4.82 20.66
C GLN A 24 23.01 -4.27 20.52
N ARG A 25 22.94 -3.05 19.98
CA ARG A 25 21.78 -2.58 19.21
C ARG A 25 21.66 -3.48 17.98
N GLU A 26 20.70 -4.38 17.97
CA GLU A 26 20.26 -5.02 16.75
C GLU A 26 19.65 -3.96 15.81
N PRO A 27 19.90 -4.01 14.49
CA PRO A 27 19.29 -3.08 13.54
C PRO A 27 17.78 -3.28 13.52
N LEU A 28 17.02 -2.20 13.37
CA LEU A 28 15.63 -2.24 12.94
C LEU A 28 15.58 -2.77 11.51
N ASP A 29 15.62 -4.10 11.36
CA ASP A 29 15.24 -4.74 10.11
C ASP A 29 13.72 -4.90 10.15
N LEU A 30 13.04 -3.87 9.64
CA LEU A 30 11.63 -3.97 9.27
C LEU A 30 11.54 -4.93 8.08
N ASP A 31 11.45 -6.22 8.39
CA ASP A 31 11.21 -7.26 7.39
C ASP A 31 9.84 -6.97 6.71
N PRO A 32 9.75 -6.71 5.39
CA PRO A 32 8.51 -6.25 4.76
C PRO A 32 7.42 -7.32 4.64
N LEU A 33 7.61 -8.51 5.20
CA LEU A 33 6.74 -9.66 5.01
C LEU A 33 6.00 -9.99 6.30
N LYS A 34 4.78 -9.44 6.45
CA LYS A 34 3.77 -10.06 7.31
C LYS A 34 3.36 -11.41 6.71
N CYS A 35 4.16 -12.44 6.95
CA CYS A 35 3.73 -13.82 6.75
C CYS A 35 2.74 -14.18 7.86
N ILE A 36 1.51 -14.55 7.49
CA ILE A 36 0.63 -15.30 8.39
C ILE A 36 0.86 -16.77 8.07
N LEU A 37 1.29 -17.54 9.07
CA LEU A 37 1.31 -19.00 9.01
C LEU A 37 -0.12 -19.50 9.13
N ASP A 38 -0.74 -19.87 8.00
CA ASP A 38 -1.86 -20.80 8.06
C ASP A 38 -1.31 -22.20 8.39
N GLY A 39 -2.05 -23.00 9.14
CA GLY A 39 -1.62 -24.26 9.78
C GLY A 39 -1.14 -25.38 8.85
N ALA A 40 -0.94 -25.12 7.56
CA ALA A 40 -0.22 -25.98 6.62
C ALA A 40 1.02 -25.23 6.14
N GLN A 41 2.21 -25.82 6.29
CA GLN A 41 3.52 -25.27 5.92
C GLN A 41 3.63 -24.84 4.46
N LYS A 42 2.96 -23.74 4.10
CA LYS A 42 2.98 -23.10 2.80
C LYS A 42 3.11 -21.62 3.07
N LEU A 43 4.28 -21.07 2.73
CA LEU A 43 4.43 -19.63 2.58
C LEU A 43 3.45 -19.19 1.50
N VAL A 44 2.35 -18.58 1.91
CA VAL A 44 1.48 -17.84 0.99
C VAL A 44 2.17 -16.51 0.78
N PHE A 45 2.97 -16.40 -0.26
CA PHE A 45 3.32 -15.10 -0.81
C PHE A 45 2.01 -14.47 -1.26
N LEU A 46 1.46 -13.56 -0.45
CA LEU A 46 0.50 -12.61 -0.98
C LEU A 46 1.29 -11.79 -2.00
N PRO A 47 0.98 -11.87 -3.30
CA PRO A 47 1.68 -11.02 -4.24
C PRO A 47 1.36 -9.59 -3.79
N ALA A 48 2.41 -8.84 -3.50
CA ALA A 48 2.26 -7.41 -3.29
C ALA A 48 1.97 -6.86 -4.68
N ASP A 49 0.69 -6.87 -5.01
CA ASP A 49 0.10 -6.57 -6.30
C ASP A 49 0.10 -5.03 -6.46
N TRP A 50 1.25 -4.52 -6.92
CA TRP A 50 1.49 -3.09 -7.13
C TRP A 50 1.27 -2.74 -8.60
N LEU A 51 0.52 -1.69 -8.84
CA LEU A 51 0.31 -1.11 -10.15
C LEU A 51 1.16 0.18 -10.27
N HIS A 52 1.79 0.36 -11.43
CA HIS A 52 2.53 1.57 -11.76
C HIS A 52 1.71 2.41 -12.73
N ILE A 53 1.44 3.65 -12.35
CA ILE A 53 0.71 4.60 -13.16
C ILE A 53 1.67 5.70 -13.60
N ILE A 54 1.84 5.87 -14.91
CA ILE A 54 2.60 6.98 -15.48
C ILE A 54 1.61 8.07 -15.89
N CYS A 55 1.60 9.16 -15.13
CA CYS A 55 0.75 10.32 -15.38
C CYS A 55 1.47 11.30 -16.31
N THR A 56 1.04 11.38 -17.56
CA THR A 56 1.61 12.23 -18.60
C THR A 56 0.76 13.49 -18.74
N PHE A 57 1.32 14.63 -18.36
CA PHE A 57 0.74 15.95 -18.59
C PHE A 57 1.49 16.64 -19.73
N LEU A 58 0.92 17.74 -20.24
CA LEU A 58 1.57 18.53 -21.29
C LEU A 58 2.98 19.00 -20.91
N THR A 59 3.22 19.30 -19.64
CA THR A 59 4.47 19.90 -19.15
C THR A 59 5.32 18.98 -18.30
N HIS A 60 4.75 17.89 -17.76
CA HIS A 60 5.41 17.05 -16.77
C HIS A 60 4.99 15.58 -16.91
N ILE A 61 5.86 14.68 -16.48
CA ILE A 61 5.55 13.26 -16.36
C ILE A 61 5.79 12.85 -14.91
N TYR A 62 4.80 12.23 -14.28
CA TYR A 62 4.90 11.71 -12.93
C TYR A 62 4.68 10.21 -12.92
N ALA A 63 5.30 9.53 -11.94
CA ALA A 63 5.08 8.12 -11.68
C ALA A 63 4.44 7.95 -10.31
N LEU A 64 3.38 7.16 -10.26
CA LEU A 64 2.62 6.83 -9.06
C LEU A 64 2.60 5.32 -8.88
N ARG A 65 2.99 4.85 -7.70
CA ARG A 65 2.90 3.43 -7.32
C ARG A 65 1.73 3.24 -6.37
N VAL A 66 0.79 2.37 -6.74
CA VAL A 66 -0.47 2.17 -6.03
C VAL A 66 -0.77 0.69 -5.86
N SER A 67 -1.70 0.37 -4.97
CA SER A 67 -2.29 -0.97 -4.90
C SER A 67 -3.13 -1.23 -6.15
N GLU A 68 -3.17 -2.47 -6.61
CA GLU A 68 -4.06 -2.89 -7.71
C GLU A 68 -5.56 -2.71 -7.43
N ASN A 69 -5.96 -2.56 -6.16
CA ASN A 69 -7.35 -2.35 -5.78
C ASN A 69 -7.74 -0.86 -5.69
N ILE A 70 -6.84 0.04 -6.09
CA ILE A 70 -7.11 1.48 -6.06
C ILE A 70 -8.29 1.82 -6.98
N THR A 71 -9.15 2.71 -6.51
CA THR A 71 -10.27 3.24 -7.30
C THR A 71 -9.80 4.37 -8.22
N PHE A 72 -10.56 4.61 -9.30
CA PHE A 72 -10.25 5.72 -10.20
C PHE A 72 -10.25 7.06 -9.47
N LYS A 73 -11.22 7.26 -8.58
CA LYS A 73 -11.34 8.46 -7.75
C LYS A 73 -10.10 8.68 -6.87
N GLU A 74 -9.59 7.64 -6.22
CA GLU A 74 -8.40 7.73 -5.37
C GLU A 74 -7.15 8.08 -6.17
N ILE A 75 -7.03 7.59 -7.41
CA ILE A 75 -5.93 7.99 -8.32
C ILE A 75 -5.98 9.50 -8.55
N LEU A 76 -7.14 10.03 -8.94
CA LEU A 76 -7.28 11.46 -9.21
C LEU A 76 -6.96 12.29 -7.98
N GLN A 77 -7.45 11.87 -6.80
CA GLN A 77 -7.14 12.54 -5.53
C GLN A 77 -5.65 12.51 -5.21
N ASN A 78 -4.99 11.36 -5.36
CA ASN A 78 -3.55 11.22 -5.13
C ASN A 78 -2.74 12.12 -6.06
N VAL A 79 -3.10 12.19 -7.34
CA VAL A 79 -2.42 13.05 -8.31
C VAL A 79 -2.62 14.54 -7.98
N GLN A 80 -3.84 14.94 -7.60
CA GLN A 80 -4.13 16.32 -7.20
C GLN A 80 -3.37 16.71 -5.92
N MET A 81 -3.37 15.85 -4.90
CA MET A 81 -2.74 16.13 -3.60
C MET A 81 -1.21 16.08 -3.67
N ASN A 82 -0.65 15.09 -4.37
CA ASN A 82 0.81 14.89 -4.38
C ASN A 82 1.54 15.88 -5.29
N TYR A 83 0.89 16.32 -6.38
CA TYR A 83 1.54 17.16 -7.39
C TYR A 83 0.95 18.57 -7.47
N GLY A 84 -0.14 18.87 -6.74
CA GLY A 84 -0.77 20.20 -6.73
C GLY A 84 -1.41 20.58 -8.08
N ILE A 85 -1.81 19.60 -8.88
CA ILE A 85 -2.34 19.79 -10.24
C ILE A 85 -3.85 19.78 -10.20
N VAL A 86 -4.50 20.73 -10.89
CA VAL A 86 -5.95 20.68 -11.12
C VAL A 86 -6.22 19.76 -12.32
N ILE A 87 -6.93 18.66 -12.06
CA ILE A 87 -7.25 17.66 -13.08
C ILE A 87 -8.67 17.88 -13.61
N ASN A 88 -8.84 17.85 -14.93
CA ASN A 88 -10.14 17.72 -15.56
C ASN A 88 -10.48 16.22 -15.76
N PRO A 89 -11.44 15.64 -15.02
CA PRO A 89 -11.74 14.22 -15.11
C PRO A 89 -12.29 13.80 -16.48
N ASN A 90 -12.85 14.74 -17.26
CA ASN A 90 -13.45 14.45 -18.57
C ASN A 90 -12.41 14.37 -19.71
N ARG A 91 -11.12 14.53 -19.40
CA ARG A 91 -10.02 14.60 -20.38
C ARG A 91 -8.85 13.71 -19.99
N ILE A 92 -9.19 12.53 -19.51
CA ILE A 92 -8.22 11.51 -19.10
C ILE A 92 -8.34 10.35 -20.08
N THR A 93 -7.20 9.94 -20.62
CA THR A 93 -7.11 8.78 -21.51
C THR A 93 -5.96 7.88 -21.06
N TYR A 94 -6.02 6.59 -21.37
CA TYR A 94 -4.88 5.68 -21.25
C TYR A 94 -4.51 5.06 -22.59
N GLU A 95 -3.26 4.66 -22.71
CA GLU A 95 -2.76 3.88 -23.84
C GLU A 95 -2.94 2.38 -23.54
N ASN A 96 -3.67 1.66 -24.39
CA ASN A 96 -3.87 0.23 -24.25
C ASN A 96 -2.71 -0.58 -24.88
N GLN A 97 -2.81 -1.91 -24.89
CA GLN A 97 -1.75 -2.79 -25.38
C GLN A 97 -1.54 -2.75 -26.92
N VAL A 98 -2.47 -2.17 -27.67
CA VAL A 98 -2.36 -1.98 -29.13
C VAL A 98 -2.05 -0.51 -29.49
N ASN A 99 -1.66 0.30 -28.50
CA ASN A 99 -1.34 1.73 -28.62
C ASN A 99 -2.53 2.62 -28.99
N ASP A 100 -3.76 2.17 -28.76
CA ASP A 100 -4.95 3.01 -28.89
C ASP A 100 -5.15 3.83 -27.61
N MET A 101 -5.60 5.08 -27.81
CA MET A 101 -5.95 5.99 -26.73
C MET A 101 -7.42 5.83 -26.35
N ILE A 102 -7.66 5.34 -25.14
CA ILE A 102 -9.01 5.05 -24.64
C ILE A 102 -9.34 6.04 -23.52
N THR A 103 -10.52 6.66 -23.57
CA THR A 103 -10.99 7.60 -22.54
C THR A 103 -11.31 6.86 -21.24
N LEU A 104 -10.89 7.42 -20.10
CA LEU A 104 -11.27 6.98 -18.76
C LEU A 104 -12.33 7.94 -18.21
N ILE A 105 -13.59 7.51 -18.23
CA ILE A 105 -14.73 8.32 -17.77
C ILE A 105 -15.11 7.91 -16.35
N ASP A 106 -15.15 6.61 -16.08
CA ASP A 106 -15.65 6.07 -14.84
C ASP A 106 -14.82 4.89 -14.29
N GLU A 107 -15.37 4.25 -13.25
CA GLU A 107 -14.73 3.13 -12.57
C GLU A 107 -14.74 1.84 -13.40
N GLU A 108 -15.68 1.68 -14.34
CA GLU A 108 -15.74 0.52 -15.22
C GLU A 108 -14.61 0.56 -16.26
N ASP A 109 -14.36 1.74 -16.83
CA ASP A 109 -13.22 1.96 -17.74
C ASP A 109 -11.89 1.68 -17.03
N TRP A 110 -11.75 2.16 -15.78
CA TRP A 110 -10.56 1.92 -14.97
C TRP A 110 -10.33 0.43 -14.68
N ARG A 111 -11.38 -0.28 -14.27
CA ARG A 111 -11.30 -1.74 -14.03
C ARG A 111 -10.90 -2.49 -15.30
N SER A 112 -11.39 -2.05 -16.46
CA SER A 112 -11.02 -2.62 -17.75
C SER A 112 -9.53 -2.43 -18.03
N ALA A 113 -9.00 -1.22 -17.81
CA ALA A 113 -7.58 -0.93 -17.98
C ALA A 113 -6.69 -1.78 -17.05
N VAL A 114 -7.07 -1.92 -15.78
CA VAL A 114 -6.36 -2.78 -14.81
C VAL A 114 -6.43 -4.25 -15.22
N TRP A 115 -7.59 -4.73 -15.67
CA TRP A 115 -7.74 -6.11 -16.14
C TRP A 115 -6.86 -6.39 -17.36
N GLU A 116 -6.79 -5.45 -18.31
CA GLU A 116 -5.92 -5.58 -19.50
C GLU A 116 -4.44 -5.63 -19.12
N ALA A 117 -4.00 -4.72 -18.24
CA ALA A 117 -2.64 -4.67 -17.71
C ALA A 117 -2.24 -6.01 -17.08
N LYS A 118 -3.11 -6.57 -16.24
CA LYS A 118 -2.92 -7.89 -15.61
C LYS A 118 -2.86 -9.01 -16.63
N ARG A 119 -3.79 -9.03 -17.58
CA ARG A 119 -3.84 -10.06 -18.64
C ARG A 119 -2.56 -10.05 -19.48
N ALA A 120 -2.01 -8.86 -19.75
CA ALA A 120 -0.77 -8.68 -20.50
C ALA A 120 0.50 -8.92 -19.65
N LYS A 121 0.37 -9.13 -18.33
CA LYS A 121 1.49 -9.14 -17.36
C LYS A 121 2.33 -7.85 -17.41
N ASN A 122 1.69 -6.74 -17.77
CA ASN A 122 2.29 -5.42 -17.83
C ASN A 122 1.60 -4.54 -16.79
N PHE A 123 2.15 -4.50 -15.57
CA PHE A 123 1.59 -3.75 -14.43
C PHE A 123 1.87 -2.24 -14.51
N MET A 124 2.01 -1.70 -15.72
CA MET A 124 2.20 -0.29 -15.98
C MET A 124 1.07 0.23 -16.86
N ILE A 125 0.37 1.25 -16.39
CA ILE A 125 -0.66 1.97 -17.15
C ILE A 125 -0.18 3.40 -17.38
N ARG A 126 -0.11 3.82 -18.64
CA ARG A 126 0.21 5.20 -19.00
C ARG A 126 -1.08 5.97 -19.20
N MET A 127 -1.29 6.99 -18.37
CA MET A 127 -2.42 7.90 -18.44
C MET A 127 -1.96 9.26 -18.99
N PHE A 128 -2.85 9.92 -19.72
CA PHE A 128 -2.64 11.23 -20.31
C PHE A 128 -3.72 12.18 -19.82
N PHE A 129 -3.31 13.38 -19.42
CA PHE A 129 -4.15 14.40 -18.81
C PHE A 129 -4.10 15.67 -19.67
N SER A 130 -5.25 16.10 -20.19
CA SER A 130 -5.39 17.17 -21.22
C SER A 130 -6.38 18.29 -20.86
#